data_AF-A0A3C1MXG1-F1
#
_entry.id   AF-A0A3C1MXG1-F1
#
_cell.length_a   1.000
_cell.length_b   1.000
_cell.length_c   1.000
_cell.angle_alpha   90.00
_cell.angle_beta   90.00
_cell.angle_gamma   90.00
#
_symmetry.space_group_name_H-M   'P 1'
#
loop_
_entity.id
_entity.type
_entity.pdbx_description
1 polymer ?
#
loop_
_entity_poly.entity_id
_entity_poly.type
_entity_poly.pdbx_seq_one_letter_code
_entity_poly.pdbx_strand_id
1 'polypeptide(L)'
;MTHSVLHPSIVALVSLASSIAANHPSQGLCQLDKLKGYGVSEEQIDLVVEVARHIRDEATQKLDDKFDEAFKACFAPKGAEASGAIPGASTACCTPTPTGKSCC
;
A
#
# COMPACT_ATOMS: atom_id res chain seq x y z
N MET A 1 -30.20 22.82 12.19
CA MET A 1 -29.87 21.38 12.20
C MET A 1 -29.95 20.92 10.76
N THR A 2 -28.81 20.70 10.11
CA THR A 2 -28.77 20.20 8.73
C THR A 2 -29.33 18.79 8.73
N HIS A 3 -30.58 18.64 8.30
CA HIS A 3 -31.17 17.33 8.07
C HIS A 3 -30.28 16.64 7.03
N SER A 4 -29.54 15.60 7.43
CA SER A 4 -28.73 14.84 6.50
C SER A 4 -29.67 14.24 5.45
N VAL A 5 -29.35 14.44 4.17
CA VAL A 5 -30.11 13.89 3.03
C VAL A 5 -30.17 12.35 3.13
N LEU A 6 -29.15 11.77 3.75
CA LEU A 6 -29.07 10.34 4.03
C LEU A 6 -29.50 10.03 5.46
N HIS A 7 -30.20 8.90 5.60
CA HIS A 7 -30.49 8.31 6.90
C HIS A 7 -29.18 7.95 7.62
N PRO A 8 -29.06 8.17 8.94
CA PRO A 8 -27.82 7.92 9.68
C PRO A 8 -27.26 6.49 9.55
N SER A 9 -28.13 5.49 9.36
CA SER A 9 -27.68 4.10 9.13
C SER A 9 -26.89 3.95 7.83
N ILE A 10 -27.27 4.67 6.76
CA ILE A 10 -26.56 4.64 5.47
C ILE A 10 -25.18 5.24 5.65
N VAL A 11 -25.08 6.37 6.35
CA VAL A 11 -23.79 7.02 6.64
C VAL A 11 -22.90 6.09 7.46
N ALA A 12 -23.46 5.39 8.45
CA ALA A 12 -22.72 4.43 9.27
C ALA A 12 -22.23 3.22 8.44
N LEU A 13 -23.05 2.69 7.53
CA LEU A 13 -22.65 1.58 6.63
C LEU A 13 -21.52 2.01 5.69
N VAL A 14 -21.64 3.18 5.06
CA VAL A 14 -20.59 3.71 4.18
C VAL A 14 -19.29 3.97 4.96
N SER A 15 -19.41 4.47 6.19
CA SER A 15 -18.25 4.71 7.07
C SER A 15 -17.54 3.41 7.45
N LEU A 16 -18.31 2.36 7.76
CA LEU A 16 -17.78 1.01 8.02
C LEU A 16 -17.03 0.48 6.79
N ALA A 17 -17.68 0.49 5.62
CA ALA A 17 -17.09 0.02 4.37
C ALA A 17 -15.78 0.74 4.04
N SER A 18 -15.79 2.08 4.14
CA SER A 18 -14.63 2.92 3.85
C SER A 18 -13.48 2.65 4.83
N SER A 19 -13.78 2.40 6.11
CA SER A 19 -12.76 2.09 7.11
C SER A 19 -12.07 0.75 6.84
N ILE A 20 -12.82 -0.26 6.41
CA ILE A 20 -12.28 -1.57 6.04
C ILE A 20 -11.46 -1.44 4.75
N ALA A 21 -12.01 -0.77 3.73
CA ALA A 21 -11.36 -0.58 2.43
C ALA A 21 -10.04 0.19 2.55
N ALA A 22 -9.98 1.20 3.42
CA ALA A 22 -8.76 1.98 3.69
C ALA A 22 -7.76 1.28 4.62
N ASN A 23 -8.05 0.05 5.06
CA ASN A 23 -7.25 -0.70 6.04
C ASN A 23 -7.01 0.08 7.34
N HIS A 24 -8.04 0.76 7.84
CA HIS A 24 -7.95 1.53 9.09
C HIS A 24 -7.65 0.61 10.28
N PRO A 25 -6.80 1.00 11.25
CA PRO A 25 -6.37 0.12 12.35
C PRO A 25 -7.50 -0.52 13.16
N SER A 26 -8.62 0.18 13.33
CA SER A 26 -9.80 -0.31 14.04
C SER A 26 -10.88 -0.91 13.15
N GLN A 27 -10.67 -0.94 11.82
CA GLN A 27 -11.59 -1.47 10.80
C GLN A 27 -13.07 -1.01 10.92
N GLY A 28 -13.34 0.11 11.59
CA GLY A 28 -14.69 0.63 11.77
C GLY A 28 -15.54 -0.16 12.78
N LEU A 29 -14.95 -1.00 13.65
CA LEU A 29 -15.69 -1.78 14.65
C LEU A 29 -16.59 -0.93 15.56
N CYS A 30 -16.19 0.32 15.84
CA CYS A 30 -16.98 1.27 16.61
C CYS A 30 -18.33 1.66 15.96
N GLN A 31 -18.53 1.35 14.68
CA GLN A 31 -19.79 1.63 13.98
C GLN A 31 -20.77 0.47 14.04
N LEU A 32 -20.32 -0.74 14.40
CA LEU A 32 -21.19 -1.91 14.51
C LEU A 32 -22.27 -1.72 15.59
N ASP A 33 -21.90 -1.17 16.74
CA ASP A 33 -22.86 -0.91 17.82
C ASP A 33 -23.91 0.14 17.42
N LYS A 34 -23.51 1.15 16.63
CA LYS A 34 -24.45 2.14 16.09
C LYS A 34 -25.40 1.53 15.07
N LEU A 35 -24.88 0.67 14.20
CA LEU A 35 -25.68 -0.02 13.18
C LEU A 35 -26.73 -0.93 13.80
N LYS A 36 -26.36 -1.66 14.87
CA LYS A 36 -27.30 -2.44 15.69
C LYS A 36 -28.37 -1.53 16.31
N GLY A 37 -27.97 -0.37 16.84
CA GLY A 37 -28.90 0.63 17.37
C GLY A 37 -29.87 1.21 16.33
N TYR A 38 -29.50 1.21 15.05
CA TYR A 38 -30.37 1.60 13.94
C TYR A 38 -31.23 0.46 13.38
N GLY A 39 -31.15 -0.76 13.94
CA GLY A 39 -31.91 -1.91 13.49
C GLY A 39 -31.44 -2.49 12.15
N VAL A 40 -30.19 -2.24 11.76
CA VAL A 40 -29.59 -2.84 10.56
C VAL A 40 -29.35 -4.33 10.82
N SER A 41 -29.78 -5.18 9.88
CA SER A 41 -29.64 -6.63 10.03
C SER A 41 -28.18 -7.07 9.85
N GLU A 42 -27.83 -8.21 10.43
CA GLU A 42 -26.48 -8.78 10.33
C GLU A 42 -26.12 -9.07 8.86
N GLU A 43 -27.07 -9.59 8.08
CA GLU A 43 -26.87 -9.91 6.67
C GLU A 43 -26.53 -8.66 5.83
N GLN A 44 -27.13 -7.52 6.17
CA GLN A 44 -26.82 -6.25 5.49
C GLN A 44 -25.43 -5.74 5.86
N ILE A 45 -25.00 -5.92 7.12
CA ILE A 45 -23.65 -5.56 7.56
C ILE A 45 -22.61 -6.47 6.89
N ASP A 46 -22.88 -7.77 6.86
CA ASP A 46 -22.00 -8.78 6.26
C ASP A 46 -21.77 -8.50 4.77
N LEU A 47 -22.83 -8.19 4.02
CA LEU A 47 -22.71 -7.82 2.61
C LEU A 47 -21.80 -6.60 2.41
N VAL A 48 -21.94 -5.58 3.27
CA VAL A 48 -21.09 -4.38 3.18
C VAL A 48 -19.64 -4.69 3.52
N VAL A 49 -19.41 -5.57 4.52
CA VAL A 49 -18.07 -6.03 4.89
C VAL A 49 -17.43 -6.84 3.75
N GLU A 50 -18.19 -7.70 3.10
CA GLU A 50 -17.73 -8.50 1.95
C GLU A 50 -17.28 -7.60 0.79
N VAL A 51 -18.14 -6.65 0.40
CA VAL A 51 -17.83 -5.68 -0.66
C VAL A 51 -16.57 -4.87 -0.32
N ALA A 52 -16.46 -4.39 0.92
CA ALA A 52 -15.31 -3.59 1.34
C ALA A 52 -14.00 -4.40 1.34
N ARG A 53 -14.04 -5.67 1.77
CA ARG A 53 -12.88 -6.57 1.72
C ARG A 53 -12.46 -6.85 0.28
N HIS A 54 -13.42 -7.13 -0.60
CA HIS A 54 -13.13 -7.36 -2.02
C HIS A 54 -12.40 -6.17 -2.66
N ILE A 55 -12.89 -4.94 -2.44
CA ILE A 55 -12.27 -3.73 -2.98
C ILE A 55 -10.84 -3.54 -2.43
N ARG A 56 -10.65 -3.74 -1.13
CA ARG A 56 -9.31 -3.65 -0.51
C ARG A 56 -8.35 -4.65 -1.13
N ASP A 57 -8.75 -5.90 -1.21
CA ASP A 57 -7.88 -6.99 -1.64
C ASP A 57 -7.53 -6.83 -3.14
N GLU A 58 -8.49 -6.40 -3.97
CA GLU A 58 -8.24 -6.06 -5.38
C GLU A 58 -7.28 -4.87 -5.52
N ALA A 59 -7.44 -3.83 -4.70
CA ALA A 59 -6.55 -2.67 -4.72
C ALA A 59 -5.13 -3.03 -4.26
N THR A 60 -4.98 -3.83 -3.20
CA THR A 60 -3.69 -4.34 -2.73
C THR A 60 -3.01 -5.18 -3.80
N GLN A 61 -3.71 -6.11 -4.44
CA GLN A 61 -3.16 -6.93 -5.51
C GLN A 61 -2.59 -6.07 -6.64
N LYS A 62 -3.34 -5.06 -7.09
CA LYS A 62 -2.89 -4.14 -8.15
C LYS A 62 -1.68 -3.29 -7.75
N LEU A 63 -1.51 -2.99 -6.46
CA LEU A 63 -0.34 -2.27 -5.97
C LEU A 63 0.89 -3.18 -5.91
N ASP A 64 0.71 -4.41 -5.45
CA ASP A 64 1.77 -5.42 -5.41
C ASP A 64 2.26 -5.75 -6.83
N ASP A 65 1.33 -5.93 -7.79
CA ASP A 65 1.68 -6.17 -9.19
C ASP A 65 2.56 -5.05 -9.78
N LYS A 66 2.23 -3.78 -9.48
CA LYS A 66 3.03 -2.61 -9.90
C LYS A 66 4.40 -2.58 -9.24
N PHE A 67 4.47 -2.92 -7.95
CA PHE A 67 5.74 -2.99 -7.25
C PHE A 67 6.62 -4.09 -7.84
N ASP A 68 6.06 -5.28 -8.11
CA ASP A 68 6.77 -6.40 -8.72
C ASP A 68 7.27 -6.08 -10.13
N GLU A 69 6.48 -5.36 -10.93
CA GLU A 69 6.91 -4.88 -12.25
C GLU A 69 8.10 -3.92 -12.13
N ALA A 70 8.02 -2.93 -11.23
CA ALA A 70 9.11 -1.98 -10.99
C ALA A 70 10.36 -2.67 -10.41
N PHE A 71 10.18 -3.63 -9.50
CA PHE A 71 11.24 -4.43 -8.93
C PHE A 71 11.96 -5.23 -10.02
N LYS A 72 11.22 -5.94 -10.88
CA LYS A 72 11.79 -6.67 -12.02
C LYS A 72 12.56 -5.75 -12.97
N ALA A 73 12.05 -4.54 -13.23
CA ALA A 73 12.74 -3.56 -14.07
C ALA A 73 14.09 -3.10 -13.49
N CYS A 74 14.21 -3.00 -12.16
CA CYS A 74 15.47 -2.67 -11.48
C CYS A 74 16.56 -3.74 -11.66
N PHE A 75 16.18 -5.00 -11.84
CA PHE A 75 17.11 -6.14 -11.99
C PHE A 75 17.17 -6.69 -13.42
N ALA A 76 16.43 -6.12 -14.36
CA ALA A 76 16.52 -6.50 -15.76
C ALA A 76 17.95 -6.20 -16.27
N PRO A 77 18.60 -7.15 -16.95
CA PRO A 77 19.95 -6.93 -17.46
C PRO A 77 19.90 -5.78 -18.48
N LYS A 78 20.56 -4.66 -18.16
CA LYS A 78 20.83 -3.61 -19.15
C LYS A 78 21.80 -4.17 -20.20
N GLY A 79 21.26 -4.58 -21.35
CA GLY A 79 22.03 -4.80 -22.57
C GLY A 79 21.20 -4.25 -23.73
N ALA A 80 21.65 -3.30 -24.54
CA ALA A 80 22.98 -3.21 -25.10
C ALA A 80 23.48 -1.76 -25.18
N GLU A 81 24.49 -1.44 -24.37
CA GLU A 81 25.49 -0.46 -24.78
C GLU A 81 26.82 -1.21 -24.82
N ALA A 82 27.31 -1.47 -26.04
CA ALA A 82 28.65 -1.96 -26.26
C ALA A 82 29.64 -0.87 -25.81
N SER A 83 30.36 -1.10 -24.72
CA SER A 83 31.79 -0.77 -24.54
C SER A 83 32.16 -0.74 -23.06
N GLY A 84 33.27 -1.41 -22.73
CA GLY A 84 33.96 -1.21 -21.46
C GLY A 84 34.58 -2.49 -20.95
N ALA A 85 35.72 -2.86 -21.53
CA ALA A 85 36.62 -3.85 -20.95
C ALA A 85 36.81 -3.59 -19.45
N ILE A 86 36.75 -4.63 -18.62
CA ILE A 86 37.22 -4.58 -17.23
C ILE A 86 38.75 -4.45 -17.31
N PRO A 87 39.37 -3.31 -16.97
CA PRO A 87 40.81 -3.26 -16.81
C PRO A 87 41.13 -3.69 -15.38
N GLY A 88 41.71 -4.88 -15.25
CA GLY A 88 42.61 -5.21 -14.15
C GLY A 88 41.96 -5.41 -12.78
N ALA A 89 42.04 -6.66 -12.32
CA ALA A 89 42.13 -6.93 -10.89
C ALA A 89 43.29 -6.11 -10.29
N SER A 90 42.95 -5.12 -9.48
CA SER A 90 43.89 -4.45 -8.58
C SER A 90 43.11 -3.91 -7.38
N THR A 91 43.16 -4.67 -6.31
CA THR A 91 42.82 -4.29 -4.93
C THR A 91 43.38 -2.92 -4.55
N ALA A 92 42.52 -1.94 -4.22
CA ALA A 92 42.87 -0.81 -3.32
C ALA A 92 41.61 -0.04 -2.90
N CYS A 93 41.09 -0.34 -1.70
CA CYS A 93 39.95 0.32 -1.06
C CYS A 93 40.31 1.67 -0.41
N CYS A 94 41.05 2.56 -1.06
CA CYS A 94 41.39 3.87 -0.48
C CYS A 94 41.33 5.00 -1.50
N THR A 95 40.43 5.97 -1.29
CA THR A 95 40.46 7.28 -1.96
C THR A 95 41.39 8.23 -1.20
N PRO A 96 42.28 8.99 -1.87
CA PRO A 96 43.20 9.91 -1.18
C PRO A 96 42.45 11.15 -0.66
N THR A 97 42.70 11.49 0.60
CA THR A 97 42.25 12.75 1.22
C THR A 97 43.01 13.95 0.61
N PRO A 98 42.48 15.18 0.58
CA PRO A 98 43.03 16.32 -0.18
C PRO A 98 44.44 16.81 0.20
N THR A 99 45.09 16.18 1.18
CA THR A 99 46.47 16.49 1.63
C THR A 99 47.50 15.45 1.13
N GLY A 100 47.13 14.55 0.21
CA GLY A 100 48.11 13.82 -0.59
C GLY A 100 49.02 12.87 0.20
N LYS A 101 48.53 12.25 1.27
CA LYS A 101 49.20 11.11 1.91
C LYS A 101 48.37 9.84 1.69
N SER A 102 48.97 8.84 1.06
CA SER A 102 48.40 7.50 0.90
C SER A 102 48.34 6.78 2.24
N CYS A 103 47.27 6.03 2.49
CA CYS A 103 47.10 5.24 3.71
C CYS A 103 48.18 4.14 3.82
N CYS A 104 49.05 4.28 4.83
CA CYS A 104 49.82 3.22 5.48
C CYS A 104 49.85 3.56 6.97
#